data_AF-A0AAW6H7K9-F1
#
_entry.id   AF-A0AAW6H7K9-F1
#
_cell.length_a   1.000
_cell.length_b   1.000
_cell.length_c   1.000
_cell.angle_alpha   90.00
_cell.angle_beta   90.00
_cell.angle_gamma   90.00
#
_symmetry.space_group_name_H-M   'P 1'
#
loop_
_entity.id
_entity.type
_entity.pdbx_description
1 polymer ?
#
loop_
_entity_poly.entity_id
_entity_poly.type
_entity_poly.pdbx_seq_one_letter_code
_entity_poly.pdbx_strand_id
1 'polypeptide(L)'
;MNISYNWLKEYVDFDLTPDEVAAALTSIGLETGSVEEVQTIKGGLEGLVIGEVLTCEAHPNSDHMHVTTVNLGQGEPVQIVCGAPNVAAGQKVV
;
A
#
# COMPACT_ATOMS: atom_id res chain seq x y z
N MET A 1 3.86 -26.13 10.55
CA MET A 1 4.77 -25.00 10.83
C MET A 1 4.59 -24.03 9.68
N ASN A 2 4.44 -22.74 9.96
CA ASN A 2 4.29 -21.73 8.90
C ASN A 2 5.58 -20.92 8.83
N ILE A 3 6.01 -20.57 7.63
CA ILE A 3 7.22 -19.79 7.38
C ILE A 3 6.92 -18.71 6.33
N SER A 4 7.51 -17.53 6.50
CA SER A 4 7.38 -16.44 5.54
C SER A 4 8.25 -16.72 4.31
N TYR A 5 7.64 -16.66 3.13
CA TYR A 5 8.34 -16.73 1.85
C TYR A 5 9.38 -15.60 1.70
N ASN A 6 9.06 -14.39 2.16
CA ASN A 6 10.01 -13.27 2.16
C ASN A 6 11.21 -13.56 3.06
N TRP A 7 10.98 -14.22 4.20
CA TRP A 7 12.06 -14.57 5.11
C TRP A 7 12.98 -15.63 4.51
N LEU A 8 12.45 -16.60 3.75
CA LEU A 8 13.28 -17.55 3.00
C LEU A 8 14.22 -16.86 2.00
N LYS A 9 13.74 -15.82 1.31
CA LYS A 9 14.57 -15.02 0.37
C LYS A 9 15.70 -14.25 1.04
N GLU A 10 15.62 -13.98 2.35
CA GLU A 10 16.72 -13.35 3.08
C GLU A 10 17.88 -14.33 3.35
N TYR A 11 17.63 -15.64 3.34
CA TYR A 11 18.65 -16.66 3.61
C TYR A 11 19.18 -17.35 2.36
N VAL A 12 18.36 -17.47 1.32
CA VAL A 12 18.71 -18.19 0.10
C VAL A 12 18.26 -17.37 -1.11
N ASP A 13 19.15 -17.23 -2.08
CA ASP A 13 18.87 -16.55 -3.33
C ASP A 13 18.16 -17.51 -4.31
N PHE A 14 16.93 -17.17 -4.71
CA PHE A 14 16.13 -17.94 -5.66
C PHE A 14 15.01 -17.09 -6.29
N ASP A 15 14.63 -17.45 -7.52
CA ASP A 15 13.61 -16.75 -8.31
C ASP A 15 12.27 -17.51 -8.41
N LEU A 16 12.15 -18.64 -7.73
CA LEU A 16 10.94 -19.46 -7.71
C LEU A 16 9.76 -18.72 -7.07
N THR A 17 8.58 -18.84 -7.67
CA THR A 17 7.31 -18.39 -7.09
C THR A 17 6.96 -19.16 -5.82
N PRO A 18 6.05 -18.66 -4.95
CA PRO A 18 5.65 -19.37 -3.74
C PRO A 18 5.16 -20.81 -3.96
N ASP A 19 4.39 -21.04 -5.02
CA ASP A 19 3.91 -22.39 -5.38
C ASP A 19 5.02 -23.31 -5.86
N GLU A 20 5.99 -22.78 -6.62
CA GLU A 20 7.17 -23.55 -7.04
C GLU A 20 8.07 -23.90 -5.86
N VAL A 21 8.23 -23.00 -4.89
CA VAL A 21 8.94 -23.29 -3.62
C VAL A 21 8.22 -24.39 -2.84
N ALA A 22 6.89 -24.33 -2.72
CA ALA A 22 6.10 -25.36 -2.06
C ALA A 22 6.27 -26.74 -2.72
N ALA A 23 6.25 -26.79 -4.05
CA ALA A 23 6.49 -28.01 -4.81
C ALA A 23 7.93 -28.54 -4.61
N ALA A 24 8.93 -27.65 -4.65
CA ALA A 24 10.33 -28.02 -4.44
C ALA A 24 10.57 -28.58 -3.04
N LEU A 25 10.07 -27.91 -2.00
CA LEU A 25 10.15 -28.37 -0.61
C LEU A 25 9.50 -29.74 -0.45
N THR A 26 8.29 -29.92 -1.01
CA THR A 26 7.58 -31.20 -0.96
C THR A 26 8.36 -32.32 -1.66
N SER A 27 9.00 -32.02 -2.80
CA SER A 27 9.80 -32.99 -3.57
C SER A 27 11.04 -33.48 -2.81
N ILE A 28 11.57 -32.70 -1.87
CA ILE A 28 12.72 -33.06 -1.03
C ILE A 28 12.31 -33.59 0.37
N GLY A 29 11.02 -33.87 0.57
CA GLY A 29 10.49 -34.46 1.81
C GLY A 29 10.02 -33.46 2.87
N LEU A 30 9.95 -32.17 2.53
CA LEU A 30 9.38 -31.12 3.38
C LEU A 30 7.97 -30.78 2.86
N GLU A 31 6.99 -31.60 3.24
CA GLU A 31 5.60 -31.45 2.79
C GLU A 31 5.05 -30.05 3.09
N THR A 32 4.55 -29.38 2.05
CA THR A 32 3.90 -28.07 2.16
C THR A 32 2.39 -28.23 1.97
N GLY A 33 1.62 -28.00 3.05
CA GLY A 33 0.18 -28.23 3.04
C GLY A 33 -0.64 -27.14 2.35
N SER A 34 -0.28 -25.87 2.56
CA SER A 34 -0.92 -24.72 1.91
C SER A 34 0.08 -23.60 1.67
N VAL A 35 -0.22 -22.79 0.65
CA VAL A 35 0.41 -21.49 0.41
C VAL A 35 -0.68 -20.45 0.60
N GLU A 36 -0.46 -19.51 1.51
CA GLU A 36 -1.47 -18.51 1.88
C GLU A 36 -0.84 -17.12 1.80
N GLU A 37 -1.55 -16.21 1.12
CA GLU A 37 -1.18 -14.81 1.14
C GLU A 37 -1.58 -14.21 2.50
N VAL A 38 -0.60 -13.67 3.22
CA VAL A 38 -0.82 -13.03 4.51
C VAL A 38 -0.65 -11.53 4.34
N GLN A 39 -1.73 -10.79 4.59
CA GLN A 39 -1.72 -9.33 4.59
C GLN A 39 -2.01 -8.83 6.01
N THR A 40 -1.18 -7.91 6.50
CA THR A 40 -1.41 -7.26 7.82
C THR A 40 -2.67 -6.41 7.81
N ILE A 41 -3.01 -5.80 6.67
CA ILE A 41 -4.25 -5.07 6.41
C ILE A 41 -4.91 -5.75 5.22
N LYS A 42 -6.10 -6.35 5.42
CA LYS A 42 -6.83 -7.02 4.34
C LYS A 42 -7.10 -6.04 3.19
N GLY A 43 -6.73 -6.46 1.98
CA GLY A 43 -6.79 -5.63 0.78
C GLY A 43 -5.55 -4.75 0.57
N GLY A 44 -4.48 -4.93 1.34
CA GLY A 44 -3.14 -4.40 1.02
C GLY A 44 -3.00 -2.89 0.87
N LEU A 45 -3.96 -2.10 1.35
CA LEU A 45 -4.09 -0.67 0.98
C LEU A 45 -4.18 -0.46 -0.55
N GLU A 46 -4.69 -1.45 -1.27
CA GLU A 46 -4.83 -1.42 -2.72
C GLU A 46 -5.67 -0.22 -3.14
N GLY A 47 -5.14 0.56 -4.10
CA GLY A 47 -5.74 1.80 -4.57
C GLY A 47 -5.36 3.05 -3.79
N LEU A 48 -4.66 2.95 -2.65
CA LEU A 48 -4.10 4.13 -1.98
C LEU A 48 -2.80 4.54 -2.69
N VAL A 49 -2.64 5.83 -2.93
CA VAL A 49 -1.49 6.42 -3.62
C VAL A 49 -0.97 7.62 -2.83
N ILE A 50 0.30 7.95 -2.99
CA ILE A 50 0.86 9.17 -2.39
C ILE A 50 0.48 10.36 -3.25
N GLY A 51 -0.14 11.36 -2.62
CA GLY A 51 -0.44 12.66 -3.22
C GLY A 51 0.38 13.79 -2.60
N GLU A 52 0.57 14.88 -3.33
CA GLU A 52 1.11 16.15 -2.81
C GLU A 52 0.05 17.24 -2.85
N VAL A 53 -0.24 17.85 -1.70
CA VAL A 53 -1.20 18.96 -1.59
C VAL A 53 -0.56 20.22 -2.20
N LEU A 54 -1.09 20.69 -3.32
CA LEU A 54 -0.61 21.89 -4.00
C LEU A 54 -1.21 23.17 -3.40
N THR A 55 -2.52 23.13 -3.10
CA THR A 55 -3.25 24.26 -2.51
C THR A 55 -4.15 23.77 -1.38
N CYS A 56 -4.44 24.65 -0.42
CA CYS A 56 -5.35 24.41 0.68
C CYS A 56 -6.06 25.72 1.02
N GLU A 57 -7.35 25.79 0.70
CA GLU A 57 -8.18 26.98 0.93
C GLU A 57 -9.39 26.62 1.80
N ALA A 58 -9.88 27.56 2.60
CA ALA A 58 -11.07 27.33 3.41
C ALA A 58 -12.29 27.06 2.52
N HIS A 59 -13.10 26.06 2.89
CA HIS A 59 -14.29 25.72 2.12
C HIS A 59 -15.34 26.85 2.22
N PRO A 60 -15.89 27.36 1.10
CA PRO A 60 -16.79 28.51 1.14
C PRO A 60 -18.08 28.27 1.92
N ASN A 61 -18.50 26.99 2.00
CA ASN A 61 -19.73 26.56 2.68
C ASN A 61 -19.46 25.75 3.97
N SER A 62 -18.23 25.76 4.50
CA SER A 62 -17.92 25.07 5.77
C SER A 62 -16.73 25.71 6.48
N ASP A 63 -16.88 25.96 7.77
CA ASP A 63 -15.85 26.46 8.68
C ASP A 63 -14.89 25.37 9.20
N HIS A 64 -15.14 24.09 8.87
CA HIS A 64 -14.35 22.94 9.34
C HIS A 64 -13.66 22.18 8.21
N MET A 65 -13.82 22.60 6.96
CA MET A 65 -13.30 21.88 5.80
C MET A 65 -12.42 22.79 4.94
N HIS A 66 -11.49 22.17 4.23
CA HIS A 66 -10.63 22.80 3.26
C HIS A 66 -10.88 22.20 1.87
N VAL A 67 -10.84 23.04 0.86
CA VAL A 67 -10.75 22.63 -0.54
C VAL A 67 -9.28 22.58 -0.89
N THR A 68 -8.77 21.39 -1.22
CA THR A 68 -7.39 21.18 -1.62
C THR A 68 -7.30 20.80 -3.09
N THR A 69 -6.21 21.19 -3.73
CA THR A 69 -5.80 20.63 -5.02
C THR A 69 -4.60 19.71 -4.78
N VAL A 70 -4.69 18.45 -5.19
CA VAL A 70 -3.71 17.42 -4.87
C VAL A 70 -3.17 16.80 -6.15
N ASN A 71 -1.85 16.76 -6.28
CA ASN A 71 -1.17 16.05 -7.36
C ASN A 71 -1.01 14.57 -6.98
N LEU A 72 -1.60 13.67 -7.75
CA LEU A 72 -1.52 12.21 -7.57
C LEU A 72 -0.47 11.53 -8.47
N GLY A 73 0.26 12.30 -9.28
CA GLY A 73 1.27 11.78 -10.22
C GLY A 73 0.70 11.09 -11.47
N GLN A 74 -0.62 11.09 -11.64
CA GLN A 74 -1.32 10.38 -12.73
C GLN A 74 -1.99 11.30 -13.76
N GLY A 75 -1.71 12.61 -13.71
CA GLY A 75 -2.27 13.59 -14.63
C GLY A 75 -2.49 14.94 -13.96
N GLU A 76 -3.60 15.59 -14.33
CA GLU A 76 -3.98 16.87 -13.76
C GLU A 76 -4.28 16.77 -12.26
N PRO A 77 -3.91 17.77 -11.46
CA PRO A 77 -4.24 17.80 -10.05
C PRO A 77 -5.75 17.70 -9.82
N VAL A 78 -6.14 16.93 -8.81
CA VAL A 78 -7.53 16.68 -8.46
C VAL A 78 -7.96 17.54 -7.28
N GLN A 79 -9.24 17.90 -7.25
CA GLN A 79 -9.82 18.61 -6.11
C GLN A 79 -10.29 17.59 -5.06
N ILE A 80 -9.85 17.76 -3.81
CA ILE A 80 -10.26 16.94 -2.67
C ILE A 80 -10.73 17.86 -1.54
N VAL A 81 -11.82 17.50 -0.86
CA VAL A 81 -12.29 18.22 0.33
C VAL A 81 -11.79 17.48 1.57
N CYS A 82 -11.03 18.16 2.44
CA CYS A 82 -10.42 17.57 3.63
C CYS A 82 -10.80 18.35 4.89
N GLY A 83 -11.24 17.63 5.93
CA GLY A 83 -11.60 18.20 7.24
C GLY A 83 -10.49 18.15 8.28
N ALA A 84 -9.33 17.59 7.95
CA ALA A 84 -8.23 17.47 8.89
C ALA A 84 -7.67 18.88 9.20
N PRO A 85 -7.59 19.31 10.48
CA PRO A 85 -7.16 20.67 10.83
C PRO A 85 -5.67 20.92 10.53
N ASN A 86 -4.91 19.85 10.26
CA ASN A 86 -3.49 19.90 9.95
C ASN A 86 -3.18 19.81 8.44
N VAL A 87 -4.19 19.82 7.56
CA VAL A 87 -3.97 19.78 6.11
C VAL A 87 -3.42 21.12 5.60
N ALA A 88 -2.32 21.09 4.87
CA ALA A 88 -1.66 22.28 4.34
C ALA A 88 -0.97 22.02 3.00
N ALA A 89 -0.79 23.07 2.21
CA ALA A 89 -0.02 23.00 0.98
C ALA A 89 1.44 22.57 1.25
N GLY A 90 2.01 21.78 0.34
CA GLY A 90 3.35 21.19 0.43
C GLY A 90 3.41 19.86 1.19
N GLN A 91 2.29 19.35 1.71
CA GLN A 91 2.27 18.07 2.41
C GLN A 91 2.16 16.88 1.44
N LYS A 92 2.94 15.82 1.71
CA LYS A 92 2.69 14.50 1.13
C LYS A 92 1.70 13.74 1.99
N VAL A 93 0.64 13.26 1.38
CA VAL A 93 -0.50 12.61 2.03
C VAL A 93 -0.85 11.30 1.33
N VAL A 94 -1.68 10.49 1.99
CA VAL A 94 -2.36 9.34 1.40
C VAL A 94 -3.85 9.66 1.37
#